data_AF-A0AAD7HB19-F1
#
_entry.id   AF-A0AAD7HB19-F1
#
_cell.length_a   1.000
_cell.length_b   1.000
_cell.length_c   1.000
_cell.angle_alpha   90.00
_cell.angle_beta   90.00
_cell.angle_gamma   90.00
#
_symmetry.space_group_name_H-M   'P 1'
#
loop_
_entity.id
_entity.type
_entity.pdbx_description
1 polymer ?
#
loop_
_entity_poly.entity_id
_entity_poly.type
_entity_poly.pdbx_seq_one_letter_code
_entity_poly.pdbx_strand_id
1 'polypeptide(L)'
;MRAGVVGGSFNSLLAVFSNLEQAYTWDKGKKNQELGKLNHPPAVSNWIGRARGSRARPESDSIPKIASLTVYGRDWWNWWARLQPSWRVRALGRPDRFVREAYPSLKRENWDPLRIPGQNGVLSVVAALYWWGVKNKTMGEHEDKESWAEAVTDVKWMLKGILAAEQAAPAPS
;
A
#
# COMPACT_ATOMS: atom_id res chain seq x y z
N MET A 1 -7.64 -4.24 -24.88
CA MET A 1 -6.55 -3.89 -23.93
C MET A 1 -6.92 -2.56 -23.28
N ARG A 2 -7.33 -2.53 -22.00
CA ARG A 2 -7.69 -1.25 -21.33
C ARG A 2 -6.40 -0.53 -20.94
N ALA A 3 -6.22 0.69 -21.46
CA ALA A 3 -5.08 1.55 -21.18
C ALA A 3 -4.84 1.70 -19.66
N GLY A 4 -3.57 1.70 -19.24
CA GLY A 4 -3.13 1.73 -17.84
C GLY A 4 -3.86 2.78 -17.01
N VAL A 5 -4.80 2.32 -16.18
CA VAL A 5 -5.72 3.17 -15.41
C VAL A 5 -4.97 4.02 -14.38
N VAL A 6 -3.75 3.64 -14.00
CA VAL A 6 -2.90 4.35 -13.05
C VAL A 6 -1.49 4.39 -13.64
N GLY A 7 -0.85 5.57 -13.68
CA GLY A 7 0.34 5.85 -14.52
C GLY A 7 1.58 4.99 -14.25
N GLY A 8 2.68 5.26 -14.96
CA GLY A 8 3.91 4.44 -14.94
C GLY A 8 4.50 4.19 -13.54
N SER A 9 4.39 5.16 -12.62
CA SER A 9 4.85 5.01 -11.23
C SER A 9 4.11 3.93 -10.45
N PHE A 10 2.80 3.76 -10.67
CA PHE A 10 2.00 2.73 -10.04
C PHE A 10 2.30 1.35 -10.63
N ASN A 11 2.53 1.25 -11.94
CA ASN A 11 2.96 -0.01 -12.55
C ASN A 11 4.32 -0.48 -12.00
N SER A 12 5.26 0.46 -11.78
CA SER A 12 6.51 0.12 -11.09
C SER A 12 6.31 -0.34 -9.65
N LEU A 13 5.33 0.22 -8.93
CA LEU A 13 4.94 -0.27 -7.60
C LEU A 13 4.39 -1.70 -7.68
N LEU A 14 3.49 -1.98 -8.63
CA LEU A 14 2.94 -3.33 -8.84
C LEU A 14 4.03 -4.36 -9.13
N ALA A 15 5.03 -4.01 -9.95
CA ALA A 15 6.15 -4.90 -10.23
C ALA A 15 6.94 -5.26 -8.96
N VAL A 16 7.24 -4.27 -8.10
CA VAL A 16 7.92 -4.51 -6.81
C VAL A 16 7.04 -5.36 -5.88
N PHE A 17 5.73 -5.07 -5.83
CA PHE A 17 4.78 -5.85 -5.04
C PHE A 17 4.72 -7.32 -5.49
N SER A 18 4.60 -7.57 -6.79
CA SER A 18 4.61 -8.94 -7.35
C SER A 18 5.89 -9.69 -7.02
N ASN A 19 7.06 -9.03 -7.10
CA ASN A 19 8.33 -9.65 -6.72
C ASN A 19 8.39 -9.97 -5.22
N LEU A 20 7.82 -9.13 -4.37
CA LEU A 20 7.73 -9.38 -2.94
C LEU A 20 6.82 -10.58 -2.62
N GLU A 21 5.63 -10.64 -3.22
CA GLU A 21 4.74 -11.81 -3.06
C GLU A 21 5.38 -13.09 -3.59
N GLN A 22 6.15 -13.01 -4.68
CA GLN A 22 6.95 -14.14 -5.17
C GLN A 22 8.05 -14.55 -4.17
N ALA A 23 8.75 -13.59 -3.55
CA ALA A 23 9.73 -13.88 -2.49
C ALA A 23 9.08 -14.53 -1.26
N TYR A 24 7.81 -14.22 -0.99
CA TYR A 24 6.99 -14.93 -0.01
C TYR A 24 6.41 -16.26 -0.51
N THR A 25 6.78 -16.73 -1.70
CA THR A 25 6.22 -17.94 -2.33
C THR A 25 4.69 -17.92 -2.45
N TRP A 26 4.11 -16.73 -2.55
CA TRP A 26 2.65 -16.51 -2.57
C TRP A 26 1.94 -17.03 -1.31
N ASP A 27 2.63 -16.97 -0.16
CA ASP A 27 2.07 -17.33 1.14
C ASP A 27 0.76 -16.54 1.37
N LYS A 28 -0.29 -17.27 1.74
CA LYS A 28 -1.63 -16.71 1.98
C LYS A 28 -1.71 -15.93 3.30
N GLY A 29 -0.65 -15.94 4.09
CA GLY A 29 -0.58 -15.38 5.43
C GLY A 29 -1.20 -16.30 6.47
N LYS A 30 -0.84 -16.08 7.73
CA LYS A 30 -1.36 -16.85 8.87
C LYS A 30 -2.67 -16.25 9.39
N LYS A 31 -3.48 -17.07 10.07
CA LYS A 31 -4.61 -16.57 10.87
C LYS A 31 -4.08 -15.55 11.89
N ASN A 32 -4.79 -14.43 12.04
CA ASN A 32 -4.44 -13.32 12.94
C ASN A 32 -3.18 -12.52 12.56
N GLN A 33 -2.61 -12.74 11.37
CA GLN A 33 -1.57 -11.86 10.83
C GLN A 33 -2.23 -10.88 9.86
N GLU A 34 -2.28 -9.60 10.24
CA GLU A 34 -2.91 -8.54 9.46
C GLU A 34 -2.26 -7.19 9.74
N LEU A 35 -2.26 -6.32 8.73
CA LEU A 35 -1.89 -4.92 8.93
C LEU A 35 -2.86 -4.27 9.94
N GLY A 36 -2.34 -3.36 10.75
CA GLY A 36 -3.13 -2.60 11.72
C GLY A 36 -4.36 -1.97 11.07
N LYS A 37 -5.54 -2.22 11.66
CA LYS A 37 -6.84 -1.73 11.20
C LYS A 37 -7.12 -0.27 11.59
N LEU A 38 -6.38 0.23 12.58
CA LEU A 38 -6.69 1.51 13.19
C LEU A 38 -6.51 2.66 12.18
N ASN A 39 -7.59 3.40 11.92
CA ASN A 39 -7.69 4.52 10.97
C ASN A 39 -7.53 4.17 9.48
N HIS A 40 -7.60 2.90 9.07
CA HIS A 40 -7.61 2.60 7.64
C HIS A 40 -8.85 3.20 6.94
N PRO A 41 -8.74 3.70 5.68
CA PRO A 41 -9.87 4.34 5.01
C PRO A 41 -11.10 3.43 5.00
N PRO A 42 -12.33 3.93 5.27
CA PRO A 42 -13.54 3.11 5.33
C PRO A 42 -13.78 2.26 4.06
N ALA A 43 -13.32 2.76 2.92
CA ALA A 43 -13.28 2.04 1.65
C ALA A 43 -12.55 0.68 1.75
N VAL A 44 -11.40 0.65 2.44
CA VAL A 44 -10.58 -0.55 2.66
C VAL A 44 -11.30 -1.52 3.59
N SER A 45 -11.85 -1.03 4.71
CA SER A 45 -12.61 -1.86 5.66
C SER A 45 -13.80 -2.54 4.97
N ASN A 46 -14.56 -1.76 4.19
CA ASN A 46 -15.71 -2.25 3.46
C ASN A 46 -15.32 -3.29 2.40
N TRP A 47 -14.21 -3.08 1.68
CA TRP A 47 -13.72 -4.02 0.69
C TRP A 47 -13.28 -5.34 1.32
N ILE A 48 -12.51 -5.30 2.41
CA ILE A 48 -12.08 -6.49 3.16
C ILE A 48 -13.30 -7.24 3.71
N GLY A 49 -14.23 -6.53 4.37
CA GLY A 49 -15.45 -7.12 4.94
C GLY A 49 -16.39 -7.74 3.90
N ARG A 50 -16.29 -7.31 2.63
CA ARG A 50 -17.04 -7.87 1.49
C ARG A 50 -16.25 -8.91 0.70
N ALA A 51 -15.28 -9.57 1.34
CA ALA A 51 -14.45 -10.59 0.73
C ALA A 51 -13.68 -10.09 -0.52
N ARG A 52 -13.28 -8.83 -0.52
CA ARG A 52 -12.40 -8.23 -1.54
C ARG A 52 -12.94 -8.29 -2.96
N GLY A 53 -14.27 -8.32 -3.12
CA GLY A 53 -14.92 -8.40 -4.42
C GLY A 53 -15.01 -9.82 -5.01
N SER A 54 -14.68 -10.86 -4.25
CA SER A 54 -14.78 -12.26 -4.70
C SER A 54 -16.23 -12.76 -4.84
N ARG A 55 -17.21 -12.05 -4.27
CA ARG A 55 -18.62 -12.32 -4.51
C ARG A 55 -18.99 -11.75 -5.88
N ALA A 56 -19.58 -12.57 -6.76
CA ALA A 56 -20.03 -12.18 -8.10
C ALA A 56 -20.82 -10.86 -8.05
N ARG A 57 -20.13 -9.76 -8.34
CA ARG A 57 -20.67 -8.40 -8.33
C ARG A 57 -20.29 -7.73 -9.64
N PRO A 58 -21.13 -6.79 -10.11
CA PRO A 58 -20.79 -5.97 -11.26
C PRO A 58 -19.44 -5.27 -11.06
N GLU A 59 -18.65 -5.14 -12.14
CA GLU A 59 -17.35 -4.45 -12.12
C GLU A 59 -17.49 -3.00 -11.59
N SER A 60 -18.64 -2.36 -11.78
CA SER A 60 -18.98 -1.03 -11.26
C SER A 60 -18.93 -0.92 -9.73
N ASP A 61 -19.07 -2.03 -9.01
CA ASP A 61 -19.03 -2.09 -7.55
C ASP A 61 -17.62 -2.33 -6.99
N SER A 62 -16.62 -2.54 -7.84
CA SER A 62 -15.26 -2.91 -7.44
C SER A 62 -14.43 -1.74 -6.90
N ILE A 63 -14.77 -0.50 -7.28
CA ILE A 63 -14.12 0.71 -6.78
C ILE A 63 -15.03 1.38 -5.75
N PRO A 64 -14.57 1.56 -4.50
CA PRO A 64 -15.34 2.26 -3.48
C PRO A 64 -15.73 3.68 -3.89
N LYS A 65 -16.89 4.13 -3.40
CA LYS A 65 -17.27 5.54 -3.50
C LYS A 65 -16.32 6.36 -2.61
N ILE A 66 -15.55 7.24 -3.23
CA ILE A 66 -14.68 8.21 -2.57
C ILE A 66 -15.29 9.58 -2.85
N ALA A 67 -15.79 10.25 -1.81
CA ALA A 67 -16.52 11.52 -1.94
C ALA A 67 -15.58 12.73 -1.97
N SER A 68 -14.44 12.66 -1.29
CA SER A 68 -13.41 13.69 -1.26
C SER A 68 -12.04 13.03 -1.30
N LEU A 69 -11.22 13.42 -2.28
CA LEU A 69 -9.85 12.95 -2.41
C LEU A 69 -9.00 13.46 -1.24
N THR A 70 -9.13 14.75 -0.89
CA THR A 70 -8.46 15.36 0.27
C THR A 70 -8.69 14.60 1.58
N VAL A 71 -9.94 14.24 1.90
CA VAL A 71 -10.25 13.45 3.11
C VAL A 71 -9.66 12.05 3.00
N TYR A 72 -9.79 11.42 1.83
CA TYR A 72 -9.28 10.08 1.59
C TYR A 72 -7.76 10.00 1.73
N GLY A 73 -7.01 10.92 1.12
CA GLY A 73 -5.55 10.98 1.20
C GLY A 73 -5.07 11.23 2.62
N ARG A 74 -5.71 12.14 3.36
CA ARG A 74 -5.41 12.37 4.79
C ARG A 74 -5.58 11.08 5.61
N ASP A 75 -6.72 10.41 5.46
CA ASP A 75 -7.01 9.18 6.21
C ASP A 75 -6.04 8.05 5.80
N TRP A 76 -5.71 7.96 4.50
CA TRP A 76 -4.72 7.03 3.99
C TRP A 76 -3.32 7.28 4.58
N TRP A 77 -2.86 8.53 4.62
CA TRP A 77 -1.56 8.87 5.20
C TRP A 77 -1.50 8.62 6.71
N ASN A 78 -2.60 8.87 7.42
CA ASN A 78 -2.71 8.56 8.85
C ASN A 78 -2.62 7.07 9.12
N TRP A 79 -3.27 6.26 8.29
CA TRP A 79 -3.16 4.81 8.35
C TRP A 79 -1.75 4.33 7.99
N TRP A 80 -1.21 4.78 6.86
CA TRP A 80 0.11 4.38 6.38
C TRP A 80 1.21 4.67 7.40
N ALA A 81 1.14 5.82 8.08
CA ALA A 81 2.07 6.18 9.14
C ALA A 81 2.06 5.25 10.35
N ARG A 82 0.90 4.70 10.70
CA ARG A 82 0.75 3.77 11.84
C ARG A 82 1.28 2.38 11.51
N LEU A 83 1.35 2.04 10.23
CA LEU A 83 1.95 0.79 9.76
C LEU A 83 3.48 0.88 9.66
N GLN A 84 4.05 2.08 9.72
CA GLN A 84 5.48 2.23 9.53
C GLN A 84 6.27 1.66 10.72
N PRO A 85 7.44 1.05 10.45
CA PRO A 85 8.42 0.77 11.49
C PRO A 85 8.82 2.02 12.28
N SER A 86 9.24 1.84 13.54
CA SER A 86 9.57 2.96 14.46
C SER A 86 10.70 3.87 13.98
N TRP A 87 11.58 3.38 13.10
CA TRP A 87 12.67 4.14 12.51
C TRP A 87 12.23 5.10 11.39
N ARG A 88 10.96 5.05 10.96
CA ARG A 88 10.43 5.93 9.91
C ARG A 88 10.01 7.27 10.50
N VAL A 89 10.55 8.35 9.94
CA VAL A 89 10.28 9.72 10.38
C VAL A 89 9.55 10.50 9.30
N ARG A 90 8.50 11.23 9.69
CA ARG A 90 7.78 12.14 8.79
C ARG A 90 8.64 13.38 8.48
N ALA A 91 8.53 13.89 7.27
CA ALA A 91 9.20 15.15 6.93
C ALA A 91 8.53 16.31 7.70
N LEU A 92 9.35 17.26 8.18
CA LEU A 92 8.89 18.37 8.99
C LEU A 92 7.84 19.20 8.24
N GLY A 93 6.70 19.46 8.89
CA GLY A 93 5.58 20.21 8.30
C GLY A 93 4.84 19.50 7.17
N ARG A 94 5.13 18.22 6.89
CA ARG A 94 4.57 17.47 5.76
C ARG A 94 3.89 16.17 6.21
N PRO A 95 2.59 16.20 6.55
CA PRO A 95 1.83 15.01 6.98
C PRO A 95 1.60 14.00 5.84
N ASP A 96 1.97 14.35 4.63
CA ASP A 96 1.90 13.57 3.40
C ASP A 96 3.27 13.05 2.95
N ARG A 97 4.31 13.11 3.79
CA ARG A 97 5.67 12.72 3.38
C ARG A 97 6.47 12.09 4.50
N PHE A 98 7.20 11.04 4.15
CA PHE A 98 8.27 10.47 4.97
C PHE A 98 9.63 10.83 4.42
N VAL A 99 10.62 10.93 5.30
CA VAL A 99 12.02 11.01 4.91
C VAL A 99 12.42 9.65 4.33
N ARG A 100 13.08 9.68 3.17
CA ARG A 100 13.60 8.49 2.47
C ARG A 100 15.11 8.62 2.29
N GLU A 101 15.83 8.18 3.31
CA GLU A 101 17.29 8.08 3.32
C GLU A 101 17.71 6.62 3.01
N ALA A 102 18.86 6.17 3.50
CA ALA A 102 19.22 4.76 3.48
C ALA A 102 18.35 3.95 4.46
N TYR A 103 18.15 2.66 4.17
CA TYR A 103 17.55 1.76 5.14
C TYR A 103 18.50 1.58 6.33
N PRO A 104 18.04 1.72 7.58
CA PRO A 104 18.92 1.59 8.74
C PRO A 104 19.51 0.18 8.88
N SER A 105 18.83 -0.84 8.36
CA SER A 105 19.30 -2.23 8.30
C SER A 105 18.39 -3.08 7.40
N LEU A 106 18.94 -4.12 6.77
CA LEU A 106 18.20 -5.11 5.98
C LEU A 106 17.81 -6.37 6.79
N LYS A 107 17.93 -6.33 8.12
CA LYS A 107 17.46 -7.42 8.98
C LYS A 107 15.94 -7.52 8.95
N ARG A 108 15.40 -8.72 8.77
CA ARG A 108 13.96 -8.98 8.54
C ARG A 108 13.07 -8.45 9.66
N GLU A 109 13.48 -8.60 10.91
CA GLU A 109 12.74 -8.20 12.10
C GLU A 109 12.46 -6.69 12.15
N ASN A 110 13.30 -5.87 11.52
CA ASN A 110 13.11 -4.42 11.46
C ASN A 110 11.94 -4.00 10.56
N TRP A 111 11.40 -4.93 9.79
CA TRP A 111 10.32 -4.73 8.82
C TRP A 111 9.01 -5.41 9.23
N ASP A 112 9.01 -6.14 10.36
CA ASP A 112 7.89 -6.97 10.82
C ASP A 112 6.50 -6.30 10.76
N PRO A 113 6.33 -4.99 11.08
CA PRO A 113 5.03 -4.32 10.96
C PRO A 113 4.42 -4.34 9.54
N LEU A 114 5.25 -4.42 8.50
CA LEU A 114 4.84 -4.45 7.10
C LEU A 114 5.14 -5.80 6.41
N ARG A 115 5.93 -6.65 7.07
CA ARG A 115 6.35 -7.97 6.57
C ARG A 115 5.27 -9.02 6.80
N ILE A 116 4.11 -8.76 6.21
CA ILE A 116 2.92 -9.61 6.29
C ILE A 116 2.61 -10.13 4.89
N PRO A 117 2.82 -11.42 4.61
CA PRO A 117 2.50 -12.00 3.31
C PRO A 117 0.98 -12.13 3.10
N GLY A 118 0.58 -12.15 1.85
CA GLY A 118 -0.77 -12.52 1.44
C GLY A 118 -1.83 -11.44 1.62
N GLN A 119 -3.09 -11.89 1.65
CA GLN A 119 -4.28 -11.03 1.46
C GLN A 119 -4.58 -10.02 2.58
N ASN A 120 -3.92 -10.16 3.74
CA ASN A 120 -4.04 -9.25 4.87
C ASN A 120 -2.83 -8.31 5.00
N GLY A 121 -1.84 -8.48 4.12
CA GLY A 121 -0.66 -7.65 4.04
C GLY A 121 -0.85 -6.41 3.16
N VAL A 122 0.23 -6.03 2.49
CA VAL A 122 0.35 -4.78 1.72
C VAL A 122 -0.59 -4.72 0.50
N LEU A 123 -1.24 -5.82 0.11
CA LEU A 123 -2.28 -5.82 -0.91
C LEU A 123 -3.37 -4.77 -0.65
N SER A 124 -3.79 -4.62 0.61
CA SER A 124 -4.81 -3.63 1.00
C SER A 124 -4.34 -2.18 0.76
N VAL A 125 -3.06 -1.91 0.99
CA VAL A 125 -2.42 -0.61 0.74
C VAL A 125 -2.35 -0.33 -0.76
N VAL A 126 -1.93 -1.32 -1.55
CA VAL A 126 -1.85 -1.22 -3.03
C VAL A 126 -3.24 -1.01 -3.64
N ALA A 127 -4.26 -1.72 -3.16
CA ALA A 127 -5.64 -1.54 -3.61
C ALA A 127 -6.18 -0.13 -3.28
N ALA A 128 -5.89 0.37 -2.08
CA ALA A 128 -6.26 1.74 -1.69
C ALA A 128 -5.64 2.80 -2.62
N LEU A 129 -4.35 2.64 -2.95
CA LEU A 129 -3.66 3.52 -3.90
C LEU A 129 -4.20 3.41 -5.32
N TYR A 130 -4.62 2.21 -5.75
CA TYR A 130 -5.29 2.03 -7.04
C TYR A 130 -6.58 2.84 -7.10
N TRP A 131 -7.46 2.71 -6.11
CA TRP A 131 -8.74 3.44 -6.09
C TRP A 131 -8.54 4.95 -6.08
N TRP A 132 -7.61 5.44 -5.26
CA TRP A 132 -7.26 6.87 -5.22
C TRP A 132 -6.73 7.35 -6.58
N GLY A 133 -5.84 6.59 -7.21
CA GLY A 133 -5.30 6.90 -8.54
C GLY A 133 -6.38 6.93 -9.63
N VAL A 134 -7.32 5.99 -9.61
CA VAL A 134 -8.48 5.99 -10.53
C VAL A 134 -9.32 7.26 -10.32
N LYS A 135 -9.62 7.60 -9.05
CA LYS A 135 -10.45 8.76 -8.74
C LYS A 135 -9.80 10.09 -9.10
N ASN A 136 -8.49 10.23 -8.88
CA ASN A 136 -7.68 11.37 -9.34
C ASN A 136 -7.80 11.63 -10.85
N LYS A 137 -8.02 10.59 -11.67
CA LYS A 137 -8.24 10.76 -13.11
C LYS A 137 -9.68 11.14 -13.46
N THR A 138 -10.66 10.62 -12.72
CA THR A 138 -12.09 10.82 -13.03
C THR A 138 -12.70 12.09 -12.46
N MET A 139 -12.13 12.66 -11.38
CA MET A 139 -12.72 13.79 -10.64
C MET A 139 -12.18 15.18 -11.03
N GLY A 140 -11.27 15.29 -11.99
CA GLY A 140 -10.75 16.59 -12.45
C GLY A 140 -9.67 17.21 -11.54
N GLU A 141 -9.04 18.28 -12.02
CA GLU A 141 -7.70 18.74 -11.61
C GLU A 141 -7.68 19.53 -10.28
N HIS A 142 -7.03 18.97 -9.26
CA HIS A 142 -5.92 19.57 -8.49
C HIS A 142 -5.78 19.00 -7.08
N GLU A 143 -6.85 18.49 -6.49
CA GLU A 143 -6.74 17.97 -5.13
C GLU A 143 -6.05 16.60 -5.12
N ASP A 144 -4.90 16.55 -4.46
CA ASP A 144 -4.26 15.32 -3.95
C ASP A 144 -3.50 14.44 -4.96
N LYS A 145 -3.27 14.91 -6.20
CA LYS A 145 -2.43 14.18 -7.20
C LYS A 145 -0.98 14.03 -6.75
N GLU A 146 -0.39 15.09 -6.21
CA GLU A 146 1.00 15.07 -5.71
C GLU A 146 1.14 14.17 -4.49
N SER A 147 0.23 14.28 -3.54
CA SER A 147 0.18 13.45 -2.33
C SER A 147 -0.07 11.98 -2.67
N TRP A 148 -0.91 11.69 -3.67
CA TRP A 148 -1.03 10.33 -4.21
C TRP A 148 0.27 9.81 -4.85
N ALA A 149 0.95 10.63 -5.65
CA ALA A 149 2.21 10.24 -6.29
C ALA A 149 3.33 10.02 -5.26
N GLU A 150 3.35 10.85 -4.21
CA GLU A 150 4.21 10.72 -3.04
C GLU A 150 3.92 9.42 -2.29
N ALA A 151 2.65 9.09 -2.09
CA ALA A 151 2.21 7.85 -1.45
C ALA A 151 2.66 6.61 -2.25
N VAL A 152 2.48 6.61 -3.58
CA VAL A 152 2.96 5.55 -4.46
C VAL A 152 4.48 5.41 -4.38
N THR A 153 5.20 6.53 -4.38
CA THR A 153 6.66 6.55 -4.29
C THR A 153 7.13 5.97 -2.96
N ASP A 154 6.46 6.34 -1.87
CA ASP A 154 6.80 5.93 -0.52
C ASP A 154 6.53 4.44 -0.27
N VAL A 155 5.36 3.95 -0.68
CA VAL A 155 5.05 2.50 -0.59
C VAL A 155 6.05 1.71 -1.44
N LYS A 156 6.35 2.14 -2.67
CA LYS A 156 7.34 1.46 -3.51
C LYS A 156 8.71 1.39 -2.84
N TRP A 157 9.14 2.47 -2.19
CA TRP A 157 10.40 2.50 -1.45
C TRP A 157 10.37 1.49 -0.29
N MET A 158 9.31 1.47 0.51
CA MET A 158 9.17 0.49 1.59
C MET A 158 9.17 -0.96 1.07
N LEU A 159 8.43 -1.27 0.01
CA LEU A 159 8.39 -2.63 -0.55
C LEU A 159 9.76 -3.07 -1.09
N LYS A 160 10.55 -2.15 -1.67
CA LYS A 160 11.93 -2.45 -2.08
C LYS A 160 12.82 -2.81 -0.90
N GLY A 161 12.69 -2.11 0.22
CA GLY A 161 13.44 -2.40 1.45
C GLY A 161 13.08 -3.77 2.02
N ILE A 162 11.79 -4.10 2.10
CA ILE A 162 11.31 -5.40 2.56
C ILE A 162 11.80 -6.51 1.61
N LEU A 163 11.67 -6.34 0.29
CA LEU A 163 12.16 -7.31 -0.68
C LEU A 163 13.67 -7.56 -0.54
N ALA A 164 14.47 -6.50 -0.37
CA ALA A 164 15.90 -6.63 -0.13
C ALA A 164 16.21 -7.37 1.18
N ALA A 165 15.45 -7.11 2.26
CA ALA A 165 15.59 -7.83 3.53
C ALA A 165 15.20 -9.32 3.41
N GLU A 166 14.18 -9.64 2.60
CA GLU A 166 13.82 -11.03 2.30
C GLU A 166 14.94 -11.75 1.54
N GLN A 167 15.52 -11.10 0.53
CA GLN A 167 16.58 -11.67 -0.29
C GLN A 167 17.94 -11.77 0.43
N ALA A 168 18.22 -10.88 1.37
CA ALA A 168 19.47 -10.86 2.12
C ALA A 168 19.55 -11.91 3.23
N ALA A 169 18.43 -12.53 3.62
CA ALA A 169 18.44 -13.56 4.64
C ALA A 169 18.93 -14.90 4.07
N PRO A 170 19.75 -15.66 4.82
CA PRO A 170 20.15 -17.00 4.41
C PRO A 170 18.90 -17.88 4.24
N ALA A 171 18.94 -18.78 3.26
CA ALA A 171 17.88 -19.77 3.06
C ALA A 171 17.65 -20.55 4.36
N PRO A 172 16.39 -20.86 4.72
CA PRO A 172 16.13 -21.71 5.88
C PRO A 172 16.87 -23.04 5.70
N SER A 173 17.73 -23.35 6.68
CA SER A 173 18.48 -24.60 6.81
C SER A 173 17.57 -25.80 6.97
#